data_AF-B8D4L8-F1
#
_entry.id   AF-B8D4L8-F1
#
_cell.length_a   1.000
_cell.length_b   1.000
_cell.length_c   1.000
_cell.angle_alpha   90.00
_cell.angle_beta   90.00
_cell.angle_gamma   90.00
#
_symmetry.space_group_name_H-M   'P 1'
#
loop_
_entity.id
_entity.type
_entity.pdbx_description
1 polymer ?
#
loop_
_entity_poly.entity_id
_entity_poly.type
_entity_poly.pdbx_seq_one_letter_code
_entity_poly.pdbx_strand_id
1 'polypeptide(L)' 'MLLEVATDNAEAISFYLGHGFKIVVFIKGYYYGIKDAYVMGRILGSKRVSIHG' A
#
# COMPACT_ATOMS: atom_id res chain seq x y z
N MET A 1 4.43 3.63 5.84
CA MET A 1 3.23 2.91 6.31
C MET A 1 2.90 1.85 5.27
N LEU A 2 2.63 0.61 5.71
CA LEU A 2 2.30 -0.53 4.86
C LEU A 2 0.91 -1.08 5.25
N LEU A 3 0.21 -1.66 4.29
CA LEU A 3 -1.06 -2.38 4.48
C LEU A 3 -1.19 -3.50 3.45
N GLU A 4 -1.98 -4.52 3.78
CA GLU A 4 -2.36 -5.59 2.87
C GLU A 4 -3.79 -5.41 2.35
N VAL A 5 -4.00 -5.66 1.06
CA VAL A 5 -5.31 -5.56 0.40
C VAL A 5 -5.52 -6.77 -0.52
N ALA A 6 -6.70 -7.36 -0.49
CA ALA A 6 -7.03 -8.48 -1.37
C ALA A 6 -7.03 -8.02 -2.85
N THR A 7 -6.48 -8.85 -3.74
CA THR A 7 -6.31 -8.48 -5.15
C THR A 7 -7.63 -8.34 -5.91
N ASP A 8 -8.70 -8.97 -5.43
CA ASP A 8 -10.07 -8.85 -5.93
C ASP A 8 -10.83 -7.62 -5.40
N ASN A 9 -10.26 -6.87 -4.45
CA ASN A 9 -10.89 -5.67 -3.90
C ASN A 9 -10.50 -4.41 -4.68
N ALA A 10 -11.05 -4.27 -5.90
CA ALA A 10 -10.76 -3.17 -6.81
C ALA A 10 -11.08 -1.77 -6.22
N GLU A 11 -12.12 -1.68 -5.38
CA GLU A 11 -12.50 -0.43 -4.72
C GLU A 11 -11.43 0.03 -3.72
N ALA A 12 -10.98 -0.87 -2.84
CA ALA A 12 -9.94 -0.57 -1.86
C ALA A 12 -8.60 -0.25 -2.54
N ILE A 13 -8.23 -1.02 -3.59
CA ILE A 13 -7.02 -0.75 -4.37
C ILE A 13 -7.07 0.67 -4.95
N SER A 14 -8.17 1.04 -5.60
CA SER A 14 -8.33 2.37 -6.21
C SER A 14 -8.28 3.48 -5.16
N PHE A 15 -8.92 3.27 -4.01
CA PHE A 15 -8.89 4.20 -2.88
C PHE A 15 -7.45 4.45 -2.39
N TYR A 16 -6.68 3.39 -2.12
CA TYR A 16 -5.32 3.53 -1.61
C TYR A 16 -4.35 4.12 -2.65
N LEU A 17 -4.48 3.75 -3.93
CA LEU A 17 -3.74 4.39 -5.03
C LEU A 17 -4.03 5.89 -5.10
N GLY A 18 -5.30 6.29 -4.99
CA GLY A 18 -5.72 7.70 -4.93
C GLY A 18 -5.15 8.46 -3.73
N HIS A 19 -4.88 7.76 -2.62
CA HIS A 19 -4.24 8.30 -1.42
C HIS A 19 -2.71 8.23 -1.41
N GLY A 20 -2.09 7.95 -2.57
CA GLY A 20 -0.64 7.97 -2.76
C GLY A 20 0.08 6.72 -2.24
N PHE A 21 -0.64 5.64 -1.96
CA PHE A 21 -0.03 4.33 -1.77
C PHE A 21 0.38 3.74 -3.12
N LYS A 22 1.40 2.89 -3.11
CA LYS A 22 1.86 2.11 -4.27
C LYS A 22 1.88 0.64 -3.90
N ILE A 23 1.61 -0.23 -4.87
CA ILE A 23 1.81 -1.67 -4.69
C ILE A 23 3.32 -1.91 -4.59
N VAL A 24 3.73 -2.63 -3.54
CA VAL A 24 5.13 -2.94 -3.24
C VAL A 24 5.40 -4.41 -3.44
N VAL A 25 4.48 -5.27 -2.98
CA VAL A 25 4.63 -6.73 -3.01
C VAL A 25 3.31 -7.38 -3.40
N PHE A 26 3.38 -8.51 -4.10
CA PHE A 26 2.28 -9.42 -4.32
C PHE A 26 2.52 -10.71 -3.51
N ILE A 27 1.50 -11.16 -2.78
CA ILE A 27 1.57 -12.38 -1.96
C ILE A 27 0.45 -13.33 -2.40
N LYS A 28 0.84 -14.50 -2.88
CA LYS A 28 -0.09 -15.54 -3.30
C LYS A 28 -0.71 -16.26 -2.10
N GLY A 29 -2.02 -16.46 -2.10
CA GLY A 29 -2.74 -17.22 -1.05
C GLY A 29 -2.65 -16.59 0.34
N TYR A 30 -2.46 -15.28 0.45
CA TYR A 30 -2.32 -14.58 1.73
C TYR A 30 -3.55 -14.74 2.64
N TYR A 31 -4.77 -14.57 2.11
CA TYR A 31 -5.97 -14.78 2.92
C TYR A 31 -6.40 -16.24 2.85
N TYR A 32 -6.19 -16.95 3.96
CA TYR A 32 -6.58 -18.34 4.20
C TYR A 32 -6.03 -19.34 3.16
N GLY A 33 -4.94 -19.02 2.45
CA GLY A 33 -4.39 -19.87 1.38
C GLY A 33 -5.13 -19.78 0.05
N ILE A 34 -6.21 -19.00 -0.02
CA ILE A 34 -7.15 -19.01 -1.16
C ILE A 34 -7.08 -17.73 -1.96
N LYS A 35 -6.92 -16.57 -1.31
CA LYS A 35 -6.89 -15.28 -2.01
C LYS A 35 -5.54 -14.59 -1.90
N ASP A 36 -5.15 -13.98 -3.00
CA ASP A 36 -3.93 -13.22 -3.11
C ASP A 36 -4.11 -11.82 -2.51
N ALA A 37 -2.99 -11.21 -2.10
CA ALA A 37 -2.97 -9.87 -1.56
C ALA A 37 -1.84 -9.02 -2.17
N TYR A 38 -2.12 -7.73 -2.32
CA TYR A 38 -1.10 -6.71 -2.52
C TYR A 38 -0.70 -6.11 -1.17
N VAL A 39 0.60 -6.01 -0.93
CA VAL A 39 1.13 -5.10 0.09
C VAL A 39 1.27 -3.74 -0.56
N MET A 40 0.56 -2.75 -0.04
CA MET A 40 0.61 -1.36 -0.48
C MET A 40 1.35 -0.51 0.54
N GLY A 41 2.20 0.39 0.06
CA GLY A 41 3.02 1.26 0.88
C GLY A 41 2.91 2.71 0.49
N ARG A 42 2.90 3.60 1.48
CA ARG A 42 3.15 5.03 1.28
C ARG A 42 4.23 5.54 2.22
N ILE A 43 5.02 6.47 1.70
CA ILE A 43 5.94 7.27 2.49
C ILE A 43 5.10 8.37 3.13
N LEU A 44 4.92 8.32 4.45
CA LEU A 44 4.37 9.46 5.18
C LEU A 44 5.51 10.47 5.24
N GLY A 45 5.31 11.66 4.65
CA GLY A 45 6.39 12.59 4.30
C GLY A 45 7.50 12.68 5.35
N SER A 46 8.73 12.43 4.91
CA SER A 46 9.91 12.93 5.60
C SER A 46 9.69 14.42 5.80
N LYS A 47 9.62 14.87 7.06
CA LYS A 47 9.69 16.28 7.40
C LYS A 47 11.00 16.77 6.77
N ARG A 48 10.95 17.42 5.60
CA ARG A 48 12.07 18.22 5.11
C ARG A 48 12.16 19.38 6.08
N VAL A 49 12.93 19.21 7.14
CA VAL A 49 13.41 20.34 7.92
C VAL A 49 14.34 21.09 6.97
N SER A 50 13.81 22.13 6.32
CA SER A 50 14.65 23.16 5.72
C SER A 50 15.41 23.81 6.86
N ILE A 51 16.62 23.33 7.14
CA ILE A 51 17.64 24.13 7.80
C ILE A 51 18.08 25.18 6.78
N HIS A 52 17.44 26.34 6.80
CA HIS A 52 18.11 27.57 6.39
C HIS A 52 19.02 27.96 7.55
N GLY A 53 20.32 27.83 7.31
CA GLY A 53 21.39 28.41 8.11
C GLY A 53 22.31 29.16 7.16
#